data_AF-A0A7V4N4Q4-F1
#
_entry.id   AF-A0A7V4N4Q4-F1
#
_cell.length_a   1.000
_cell.length_b   1.000
_cell.length_c   1.000
_cell.angle_alpha   90.00
_cell.angle_beta   90.00
_cell.angle_gamma   90.00
#
_symmetry.space_group_name_H-M   'P 1'
#
loop_
_entity.id
_entity.type
_entity.pdbx_description
1 polymer ?
#
loop_
_entity_poly.entity_id
_entity_poly.type
_entity_poly.pdbx_seq_one_letter_code
_entity_poly.pdbx_strand_id
1 'polypeptide(L)'
;LALLICTFGVIMGAGGGFILNPMLILIYGLPHGVVAGSVMPSVLFSQAAGIYNYSKIGFISWKLGIGVGIFMLIGGFIGPLLNQFVTLEEYKFVFGIILLILAALLLWQTTPGYIEKSKKEKAILQEYLKRAKEAKEKKEISK
;
A
#
# COMPACT_ATOMS: atom_id res chain seq x y z
N LEU A 1 6.65 -4.59 21.73
CA LEU A 1 6.64 -5.16 20.37
C LEU A 1 5.59 -4.52 19.46
N ALA A 2 4.31 -4.53 19.84
CA ALA A 2 3.22 -4.00 19.00
C ALA A 2 3.44 -2.56 18.52
N LEU A 3 3.98 -1.69 19.37
CA LEU A 3 4.22 -0.27 19.05
C LEU A 3 5.27 -0.09 17.92
N LEU A 4 6.40 -0.80 18.00
CA LEU A 4 7.44 -0.80 16.96
C LEU A 4 6.89 -1.29 15.61
N ILE A 5 6.06 -2.33 15.65
CA ILE A 5 5.51 -2.98 14.47
C ILE A 5 4.43 -2.11 13.81
N CYS A 6 3.61 -1.43 14.62
CA CYS A 6 2.69 -0.42 14.14
C CYS A 6 3.44 0.75 13.49
N THR A 7 4.52 1.25 14.10
CA THR A 7 5.31 2.33 13.51
C THR A 7 5.89 1.92 12.15
N PHE A 8 6.50 0.74 12.04
CA PHE A 8 7.00 0.22 10.75
C PHE A 8 5.88 -0.02 9.72
N GLY A 9 4.74 -0.57 10.16
CA GLY A 9 3.59 -0.84 9.29
C GLY A 9 2.88 0.43 8.78
N VAL A 10 2.90 1.50 9.57
CA VAL A 10 2.41 2.83 9.15
C VAL A 10 3.39 3.49 8.20
N ILE A 11 4.70 3.38 8.43
CA ILE A 11 5.74 3.90 7.51
C ILE A 11 5.65 3.21 6.14
N MET A 12 5.34 1.90 6.11
CA MET A 12 5.12 1.15 4.87
C MET A 12 3.82 1.52 4.12
N GLY A 13 2.95 2.35 4.71
CA GLY A 13 1.71 2.82 4.05
C GLY A 13 0.63 1.74 3.90
N ALA A 14 0.81 0.55 4.46
CA ALA A 14 -0.15 -0.57 4.40
C ALA A 14 -1.22 -0.53 5.51
N GLY A 15 -1.26 0.55 6.31
CA GLY A 15 -2.23 0.71 7.40
C GLY A 15 -2.03 -0.23 8.60
N GLY A 16 -0.83 -0.80 8.77
CA GLY A 16 -0.49 -1.70 9.89
C GLY A 16 -1.12 -3.10 9.85
N GLY A 17 -2.27 -3.27 9.16
CA GLY A 17 -3.03 -4.52 9.12
C GLY A 17 -2.27 -5.72 8.51
N PHE A 18 -1.42 -5.49 7.52
CA PHE A 18 -0.59 -6.53 6.90
C PHE A 18 0.37 -7.20 7.90
N ILE A 19 0.87 -6.45 8.88
CA ILE A 19 1.81 -6.98 9.88
C ILE A 19 1.06 -7.43 11.14
N LEU A 20 0.01 -6.73 11.54
CA LEU A 20 -0.85 -7.12 12.67
C LEU A 20 -1.52 -8.48 12.45
N ASN A 21 -2.03 -8.76 11.25
CA ASN A 21 -2.71 -10.01 10.94
C ASN A 21 -1.84 -11.27 11.24
N PRO A 22 -0.65 -11.46 10.63
CA PRO A 22 0.20 -12.62 10.92
C PRO A 22 0.69 -12.63 12.37
N MET A 23 0.92 -11.48 13.00
CA MET A 23 1.30 -11.41 14.42
C MET A 23 0.22 -11.97 15.35
N LEU A 24 -1.03 -11.55 15.16
CA LEU A 24 -2.15 -12.01 15.98
C LEU A 24 -2.40 -13.51 15.78
N ILE A 25 -2.22 -14.01 14.56
CA ILE A 25 -2.34 -15.45 14.26
C ILE A 25 -1.19 -16.23 14.91
N LEU A 26 0.07 -15.78 14.79
CA LEU A 26 1.25 -16.47 15.31
C LEU A 26 1.34 -16.44 16.84
N ILE A 27 0.98 -15.33 17.48
CA ILE A 27 1.11 -15.14 18.93
C ILE A 27 -0.11 -15.66 19.68
N TYR A 28 -1.32 -15.41 19.17
CA TYR A 28 -2.57 -15.72 19.88
C TYR A 28 -3.31 -16.94 19.31
N GLY A 29 -2.89 -17.52 18.19
CA GLY A 29 -3.52 -18.70 17.59
C GLY A 29 -4.97 -18.47 17.15
N LEU A 30 -5.38 -17.22 16.99
CA LEU A 30 -6.77 -16.85 16.71
C LEU A 30 -7.17 -17.25 15.28
N PRO A 31 -8.44 -17.66 15.08
CA PRO A 31 -8.95 -17.96 13.74
C PRO A 31 -8.86 -16.73 12.84
N HIS A 32 -8.41 -16.93 11.60
CA HIS A 32 -8.13 -15.87 10.62
C HIS A 32 -9.29 -14.87 10.44
N GLY A 33 -10.54 -15.33 10.53
CA GLY A 33 -11.71 -14.47 10.38
C GLY A 33 -11.86 -13.44 11.51
N VAL A 34 -11.56 -13.82 12.76
CA VAL A 34 -11.66 -12.91 13.92
C VAL A 34 -10.56 -11.87 13.85
N VAL A 35 -9.33 -12.27 13.50
CA VAL A 35 -8.20 -11.36 13.36
C VAL A 35 -8.44 -10.32 12.26
N ALA A 36 -8.95 -10.76 11.10
CA ALA A 36 -9.29 -9.86 10.00
C ALA A 36 -10.33 -8.81 10.41
N GLY A 37 -11.36 -9.22 11.18
CA GLY A 37 -12.35 -8.30 11.73
C GLY A 37 -11.77 -7.28 12.72
N SER A 38 -10.87 -7.71 13.60
CA SER A 38 -10.25 -6.83 14.60
C SER A 38 -9.30 -5.79 14.00
N VAL A 39 -8.61 -6.09 12.89
CA VAL A 39 -7.66 -5.15 12.27
C VAL A 39 -8.32 -4.14 11.33
N MET A 40 -9.51 -4.44 10.78
CA MET A 40 -10.24 -3.56 9.86
C MET A 40 -10.39 -2.12 10.37
N PRO A 41 -10.86 -1.86 11.62
CA PRO A 41 -11.00 -0.51 12.14
C PRO A 41 -9.68 0.26 12.15
N SER A 42 -8.58 -0.38 12.56
CA SER A 42 -7.27 0.27 12.62
C SER A 42 -6.78 0.71 11.25
N VAL A 43 -6.95 -0.13 10.24
CA VAL A 43 -6.61 0.21 8.85
C VAL A 43 -7.49 1.35 8.36
N LEU A 44 -8.80 1.31 8.61
CA LEU A 44 -9.73 2.38 8.20
C LEU A 44 -9.34 3.75 8.78
N PHE A 45 -9.02 3.82 10.07
CA PHE A 45 -8.55 5.07 10.69
C PHE A 45 -7.22 5.55 10.09
N SER A 46 -6.28 4.65 9.83
CA SER A 46 -5.00 5.01 9.20
C SER A 46 -5.21 5.56 7.78
N GLN A 47 -6.10 4.95 6.99
CA GLN A 47 -6.40 5.40 5.64
C GLN A 47 -7.11 6.75 5.65
N ALA A 48 -8.06 6.96 6.57
CA ALA A 48 -8.76 8.23 6.75
C ALA A 48 -7.77 9.36 7.13
N ALA A 49 -6.86 9.09 8.06
CA ALA A 49 -5.79 10.02 8.43
C ALA A 49 -4.86 10.31 7.24
N GLY A 50 -4.54 9.29 6.42
CA GLY A 50 -3.78 9.44 5.18
C GLY A 50 -4.49 10.38 4.20
N ILE A 51 -5.75 10.11 3.87
CA ILE A 51 -6.55 10.95 2.96
C ILE A 51 -6.62 12.40 3.46
N TYR A 52 -6.83 12.60 4.77
CA TYR A 52 -6.85 13.93 5.37
C TYR A 52 -5.52 14.68 5.22
N ASN A 53 -4.40 14.01 5.54
CA ASN A 53 -3.07 14.61 5.42
C ASN A 53 -2.70 14.92 3.96
N TYR A 54 -2.93 13.99 3.04
CA TYR A 54 -2.63 14.19 1.61
C TYR A 54 -3.54 15.23 0.96
N SER A 55 -4.80 15.35 1.41
CA SER A 55 -5.73 16.39 0.96
C SER A 55 -5.21 17.78 1.31
N LYS A 56 -4.68 17.96 2.52
CA LYS A 56 -4.12 19.22 3.00
C LYS A 56 -2.89 19.69 2.19
N ILE A 57 -2.16 18.75 1.60
CA ILE A 57 -0.96 19.03 0.77
C ILE A 57 -1.33 19.35 -0.69
N GLY A 58 -2.62 19.26 -1.08
CA GLY A 58 -3.09 19.55 -2.44
C GLY A 58 -2.65 18.52 -3.49
N PHE A 59 -2.11 17.37 -3.05
CA PHE A 59 -1.56 16.32 -3.90
C PHE A 59 -2.60 15.28 -4.36
N ILE A 60 -3.87 15.46 -3.98
CA ILE A 60 -4.95 14.52 -4.32
C ILE A 60 -5.66 14.98 -5.61
N SER A 61 -5.50 14.18 -6.66
CA SER A 61 -6.37 14.24 -7.83
C SER A 61 -7.72 13.58 -7.50
N TRP A 62 -8.67 14.36 -6.96
CA TRP A 62 -9.97 13.87 -6.50
C TRP A 62 -10.73 13.02 -7.52
N LYS A 63 -10.63 13.34 -8.82
CA LYS A 63 -11.25 12.55 -9.90
C LYS A 63 -10.71 11.11 -9.96
N LEU A 64 -9.39 10.94 -9.86
CA LEU A 64 -8.74 9.63 -9.85
C LEU A 64 -8.96 8.91 -8.52
N GLY A 65 -8.88 9.63 -7.40
CA GLY A 65 -9.10 9.08 -6.07
C GLY A 65 -10.50 8.50 -5.89
N ILE A 66 -11.54 9.20 -6.35
CA ILE A 66 -12.93 8.72 -6.32
C ILE A 66 -13.09 7.53 -7.27
N GLY A 67 -12.55 7.60 -8.50
CA GLY A 67 -12.63 6.50 -9.46
C GLY A 67 -12.04 5.21 -8.89
N VAL A 68 -10.77 5.26 -8.43
CA VAL A 68 -10.09 4.11 -7.82
C VAL A 68 -10.78 3.68 -6.53
N GLY A 69 -11.27 4.62 -5.72
CA GLY A 69 -12.01 4.34 -4.48
C GLY A 69 -13.28 3.52 -4.72
N ILE A 70 -14.04 3.81 -5.77
CA ILE A 70 -15.24 3.04 -6.15
C ILE A 70 -14.86 1.62 -6.58
N PHE A 71 -13.83 1.46 -7.41
CA PHE A 71 -13.34 0.13 -7.78
C PHE A 71 -12.83 -0.66 -6.57
N MET A 72 -12.16 0.01 -5.63
CA MET A 72 -11.71 -0.58 -4.36
C MET A 72 -12.87 -1.04 -3.48
N LEU A 73 -13.93 -0.23 -3.36
CA LEU A 73 -15.13 -0.61 -2.61
C LEU A 73 -15.80 -1.84 -3.22
N ILE A 74 -15.98 -1.85 -4.55
CA ILE A 74 -16.58 -2.98 -5.26
C ILE A 74 -15.73 -4.25 -5.07
N GLY A 75 -14.41 -4.15 -5.27
CA GLY A 75 -13.49 -5.28 -5.06
C GLY A 75 -13.45 -5.75 -3.61
N GLY A 76 -13.53 -4.82 -2.65
CA GLY A 76 -13.54 -5.10 -1.21
C GLY A 76 -14.81 -5.78 -0.72
N PHE A 77 -15.94 -5.58 -1.38
CA PHE A 77 -17.17 -6.33 -1.10
C PHE A 77 -17.20 -7.67 -1.83
N ILE A 78 -16.85 -7.70 -3.12
CA ILE A 78 -16.92 -8.92 -3.93
C ILE A 78 -15.89 -9.96 -3.48
N GLY A 79 -14.67 -9.54 -3.11
CA GLY A 79 -13.59 -10.45 -2.70
C GLY A 79 -13.95 -11.37 -1.54
N PRO A 80 -14.38 -10.84 -0.38
CA PRO A 80 -14.82 -11.66 0.75
C PRO A 80 -16.04 -12.52 0.45
N LEU A 81 -16.98 -12.06 -0.39
CA LEU A 81 -18.12 -12.86 -0.81
C LEU A 81 -17.69 -14.08 -1.62
N LEU A 82 -16.76 -13.93 -2.57
CA LEU A 82 -16.19 -15.07 -3.31
C LEU A 82 -15.45 -16.03 -2.38
N ASN A 83 -14.83 -15.50 -1.32
CA ASN A 83 -14.09 -16.31 -0.35
C ASN A 83 -15.00 -17.17 0.55
N GLN A 84 -16.27 -16.81 0.74
CA GLN A 84 -17.22 -17.66 1.49
C GLN A 84 -17.58 -18.97 0.78
N PHE A 85 -17.39 -19.04 -0.54
CA PHE A 85 -17.63 -20.27 -1.32
C PHE A 85 -16.41 -21.20 -1.38
N VAL A 86 -15.26 -20.79 -0.84
CA VAL A 86 -14.00 -21.54 -0.87
C VAL A 86 -13.72 -22.14 0.50
N THR A 87 -13.34 -23.42 0.53
CA THR A 87 -13.03 -24.11 1.80
C THR A 87 -11.80 -23.49 2.47
N LEU A 88 -11.77 -23.44 3.81
CA LEU A 88 -10.68 -22.82 4.58
C LEU A 88 -9.28 -23.38 4.24
N GLU A 89 -9.23 -24.65 3.82
CA GLU A 89 -8.02 -25.37 3.43
C GLU A 89 -7.50 -24.93 2.05
N GLU A 90 -8.40 -24.74 1.08
CA GLU A 90 -8.07 -24.22 -0.26
C GLU A 90 -7.62 -22.76 -0.18
N TYR A 91 -8.27 -21.95 0.68
CA TYR A 91 -7.86 -20.57 0.92
C TYR A 91 -6.43 -20.50 1.46
N LYS A 92 -6.08 -21.34 2.45
CA LYS A 92 -4.72 -21.40 3.00
C LYS A 92 -3.70 -21.82 1.95
N PHE A 93 -4.05 -22.79 1.09
CA PHE A 93 -3.17 -23.25 0.02
C PHE A 93 -2.89 -22.16 -1.01
N VAL A 94 -3.95 -21.49 -1.51
CA VAL A 94 -3.84 -20.40 -2.48
C VAL A 94 -3.10 -19.20 -1.88
N PHE A 95 -3.43 -18.82 -0.64
CA PHE A 95 -2.75 -17.74 0.06
C PHE A 95 -1.25 -18.03 0.27
N GLY A 96 -0.91 -19.28 0.61
CA GLY A 96 0.48 -19.74 0.73
C GLY A 96 1.26 -19.63 -0.58
N ILE A 97 0.66 -20.03 -1.71
CA ILE A 97 1.28 -19.88 -3.04
C ILE A 97 1.49 -18.41 -3.39
N ILE A 98 0.48 -17.57 -3.16
CA ILE A 98 0.58 -16.11 -3.39
C ILE A 98 1.71 -15.50 -2.56
N LEU A 99 1.83 -15.89 -1.28
CA LEU A 99 2.93 -15.44 -0.42
C LEU A 99 4.29 -15.93 -0.93
N LEU A 100 4.40 -17.16 -1.43
CA LEU A 100 5.63 -17.68 -2.02
C LEU A 100 6.03 -16.89 -3.26
N ILE A 101 5.09 -16.58 -4.14
CA ILE A 101 5.33 -15.75 -5.33
C ILE A 101 5.74 -14.34 -4.93
N LEU A 102 5.06 -13.73 -3.95
CA LEU A 102 5.42 -12.43 -3.39
C LEU A 102 6.81 -12.44 -2.79
N ALA A 103 7.17 -13.48 -2.04
CA ALA A 103 8.51 -13.64 -1.48
C ALA A 103 9.56 -13.76 -2.57
N ALA A 104 9.31 -14.56 -3.62
CA ALA A 104 10.21 -14.69 -4.77
C ALA A 104 10.35 -13.36 -5.54
N LEU A 105 9.25 -12.66 -5.78
CA LEU A 105 9.24 -11.33 -6.42
C LEU A 105 9.99 -10.30 -5.58
N LEU A 106 9.77 -10.28 -4.27
CA LEU A 106 10.47 -9.38 -3.36
C LEU A 106 11.96 -9.69 -3.29
N LEU A 107 12.36 -10.96 -3.28
CA LEU A 107 13.77 -11.36 -3.36
C LEU A 107 14.39 -10.91 -4.70
N TRP A 108 13.65 -11.04 -5.81
CA TRP A 108 14.09 -10.55 -7.11
C TRP A 108 14.20 -9.02 -7.16
N GLN A 109 13.27 -8.29 -6.54
CA GLN A 109 13.30 -6.83 -6.42
C GLN A 109 14.35 -6.34 -5.41
N THR A 110 14.72 -7.15 -4.43
CA THR A 110 15.78 -6.86 -3.45
C THR A 110 17.17 -7.22 -3.99
N THR A 111 17.24 -7.94 -5.12
CA THR A 111 18.48 -8.18 -5.87
C THR A 111 18.94 -6.86 -6.52
N PRO A 112 20.24 -6.48 -6.47
CA PRO A 112 20.74 -5.13 -6.73
C PRO A 112 20.38 -4.49 -8.08
N GLY A 113 19.87 -5.25 -9.06
CA GLY A 113 19.47 -4.74 -10.38
C GLY A 113 18.17 -3.91 -10.41
N TYR A 114 17.25 -4.04 -9.44
CA TYR A 114 15.98 -3.29 -9.46
C TYR A 114 16.05 -1.91 -8.77
N ILE A 115 16.91 -1.77 -7.75
CA ILE A 115 17.13 -0.49 -7.04
C ILE A 115 17.73 0.57 -8.00
N GLU A 116 18.45 0.15 -9.03
CA GLU A 116 19.02 1.05 -10.05
C GLU A 116 17.94 1.73 -10.92
N LYS A 117 16.78 1.07 -11.12
CA LYS A 117 15.65 1.64 -11.88
C LYS A 117 14.96 2.78 -11.12
N SER A 118 14.83 2.68 -9.80
CA SER A 118 14.31 3.76 -8.94
C SER A 118 15.28 4.96 -8.86
N LYS A 119 16.60 4.70 -8.93
CA LYS A 119 17.62 5.77 -9.06
C LYS A 119 17.56 6.47 -10.41
N LYS A 120 17.40 5.73 -11.51
CA LYS A 120 17.21 6.28 -12.87
C LYS A 120 15.93 7.11 -12.97
N GLU A 121 14.82 6.63 -12.40
CA GLU A 121 13.54 7.36 -12.38
C GLU A 121 13.64 8.67 -11.58
N LYS A 122 14.34 8.67 -10.43
CA LYS A 122 14.63 9.89 -9.67
C LYS A 122 15.58 10.86 -10.38
N ALA A 123 16.59 10.35 -11.09
CA ALA A 123 17.53 11.18 -11.86
C ALA A 123 16.83 11.89 -13.04
N ILE A 124 15.96 11.17 -13.74
CA ILE A 124 15.16 11.72 -14.84
C ILE A 124 14.19 12.80 -14.33
N LEU A 125 13.53 12.57 -13.20
CA LEU A 125 12.60 13.54 -12.61
C LEU A 125 13.30 14.84 -12.17
N GLN A 126 14.52 14.75 -11.63
CA GLN A 126 15.33 15.91 -11.26
C GLN A 126 15.72 16.74 -12.48
N GLU A 127 16.06 16.09 -13.59
CA GLU A 127 16.37 16.78 -14.84
C GLU A 127 15.14 17.48 -15.44
N TYR A 128 13.96 16.84 -15.40
CA TYR A 128 12.70 17.48 -15.80
C TYR A 128 12.34 18.68 -14.92
N LEU A 129 12.51 18.58 -13.60
CA LEU A 129 12.23 19.69 -12.68
C LEU A 129 13.21 20.86 -12.85
N LYS A 130 14.49 20.57 -13.14
CA LYS A 130 15.49 21.60 -13.44
C LYS A 130 15.15 22.35 -14.73
N ARG A 131 14.83 21.62 -15.81
CA ARG A 131 14.37 22.21 -17.07
C ARG A 131 13.05 22.99 -16.92
N ALA A 132 12.13 22.51 -16.07
CA ALA A 132 10.87 23.21 -15.78
C ALA A 132 11.09 24.49 -14.95
N LYS A 133 12.08 24.52 -14.06
CA LYS A 133 12.49 25.74 -13.35
C LYS A 133 13.15 26.74 -14.30
N GLU A 134 14.08 26.31 -15.14
CA GLU A 134 14.73 27.16 -16.15
C GLU A 134 13.72 27.73 -17.16
N ALA A 135 12.69 26.95 -17.53
CA ALA A 135 11.60 27.42 -18.39
C ALA A 135 10.64 28.39 -17.69
N LYS A 136 10.47 28.29 -16.35
CA LYS A 136 9.71 29.26 -15.56
C LYS A 136 10.49 30.56 -15.34
N GLU A 137 11.78 30.47 -15.04
CA GLU A 137 12.68 31.63 -14.88
C GLU A 137 12.76 32.45 -16.18
N LYS A 138 12.88 31.80 -17.34
CA LYS A 138 12.82 32.50 -18.64
C LYS A 138 11.47 33.17 -18.92
N LYS A 139 10.37 32.68 -18.32
CA LYS A 139 9.03 33.26 -18.47
C LYS A 139 8.77 34.42 -17.50
N GLU A 140 9.42 34.43 -16.34
CA GLU A 140 9.39 35.57 -15.40
C GLU A 140 10.31 36.71 -15.82
N ILE A 141 11.45 36.44 -16.48
CA ILE A 141 12.37 37.48 -16.98
C ILE A 141 11.85 38.16 -18.26
N SER A 142 10.87 37.57 -18.95
CA SER A 142 10.28 38.09 -20.20
C SER A 142 8.98 38.90 -19.99
N LYS A 143 8.65 39.27 -18.75
CA LYS A 143 7.48 40.07 -18.39
C LYS A 143 7.91 41.35 -17.68
#